data_AF-A0A919N499-F1
#
_entry.id   AF-A0A919N499-F1
#
_cell.length_a   1.000
_cell.length_b   1.000
_cell.length_c   1.000
_cell.angle_alpha   90.00
_cell.angle_beta   90.00
_cell.angle_gamma   90.00
#
_symmetry.space_group_name_H-M   'P 1'
#
loop_
_entity.id
_entity.type
_entity.pdbx_description
1 polymer ?
#
loop_
_entity_poly.entity_id
_entity_poly.type
_entity_poly.pdbx_seq_one_letter_code
_entity_poly.pdbx_strand_id
1 'polypeptide(L)' 'MPLLRIQLDSDRNTARRVLELHQAGKVHHETRDAARDEVWRRGRTPAAEPVFIGTTNGEPVRLLYDVEVYLDTTR' A
#
# COMPACT_ATOMS: atom_id res chain seq x y z
N MET A 1 -14.25 -7.37 -5.80
CA MET A 1 -14.09 -6.06 -5.12
C MET A 1 -13.20 -5.19 -5.99
N PRO A 2 -13.46 -3.88 -6.14
CA PRO A 2 -12.56 -2.97 -6.86
C PRO A 2 -11.19 -2.89 -6.18
N LEU A 3 -10.14 -2.73 -6.98
CA LEU A 3 -8.77 -2.56 -6.52
C LEU A 3 -8.46 -1.06 -6.42
N LEU A 4 -7.96 -0.63 -5.26
CA LEU A 4 -7.51 0.74 -5.02
C LEU A 4 -5.98 0.76 -4.89
N ARG A 5 -5.32 1.52 -5.76
CA ARG A 5 -3.88 1.76 -5.67
C ARG A 5 -3.57 2.91 -4.70
N ILE A 6 -2.78 2.59 -3.70
CA ILE A 6 -2.27 3.50 -2.69
C ILE A 6 -0.80 3.80 -2.96
N GLN A 7 -0.42 5.06 -2.76
CA GLN A 7 0.97 5.49 -2.77
C GLN A 7 1.28 6.06 -1.38
N LEU A 8 2.33 5.56 -0.75
CA LEU A 8 2.83 6.09 0.51
C LEU A 8 4.18 6.75 0.26
N ASP A 9 4.36 7.96 0.78
CA ASP A 9 5.68 8.58 0.81
C ASP A 9 6.63 7.74 1.67
N SER A 10 7.88 7.61 1.23
CA SER A 10 8.90 6.82 1.89
C SER A 10 10.28 7.43 1.63
N ASP A 11 11.25 7.05 2.46
CA ASP A 11 12.66 7.25 2.16
C ASP A 11 13.24 6.02 1.43
N ARG A 12 14.46 6.18 0.88
CA ARG A 12 15.14 5.12 0.11
C ARG A 12 15.50 3.90 0.97
N ASN A 13 15.81 4.08 2.25
CA ASN A 13 16.18 2.97 3.14
C ASN A 13 14.96 2.10 3.45
N THR A 14 13.84 2.74 3.77
CA THR A 14 12.55 2.09 4.02
C THR A 14 12.05 1.39 2.76
N ALA A 15 12.11 2.06 1.61
CA ALA A 15 11.72 1.47 0.32
C ALA A 15 12.55 0.21 -0.03
N ARG A 16 13.85 0.28 0.18
CA ARG A 16 14.75 -0.87 0.00
C ARG A 16 14.38 -2.02 0.94
N ARG A 17 14.16 -1.75 2.23
CA ARG A 17 13.83 -2.77 3.22
C ARG A 17 12.51 -3.47 2.91
N VAL A 18 11.48 -2.71 2.52
CA VAL A 18 10.18 -3.28 2.12
C VAL A 18 10.33 -4.17 0.90
N LEU A 19 11.11 -3.74 -0.10
CA LEU A 19 11.40 -4.52 -1.30
C LEU A 19 12.15 -5.82 -0.99
N GLU A 20 13.19 -5.77 -0.15
CA GLU A 20 13.94 -6.95 0.29
C GLU A 20 13.04 -7.95 1.04
N LEU A 21 12.17 -7.47 1.93
CA LEU A 21 11.20 -8.33 2.62
C LEU A 21 10.22 -8.97 1.63
N HIS A 22 9.68 -8.19 0.69
CA HIS A 22 8.78 -8.69 -0.34
C HIS A 22 9.43 -9.80 -1.20
N GLN A 23 10.68 -9.61 -1.62
CA GLN A 23 11.45 -10.62 -2.35
C GLN A 23 11.68 -11.89 -1.54
N ALA A 24 11.77 -11.78 -0.21
CA ALA A 24 11.86 -12.91 0.70
C ALA A 24 10.49 -13.54 1.04
N GLY A 25 9.39 -13.11 0.40
CA GLY A 25 8.02 -13.57 0.70
C GLY A 25 7.51 -13.10 2.07
N LYS A 26 8.13 -12.06 2.63
CA LYS A 26 7.79 -11.46 3.93
C LYS A 26 7.10 -10.12 3.74
N VAL A 27 6.44 -9.67 4.80
CA VAL A 27 5.70 -8.40 4.82
C VAL A 27 6.36 -7.43 5.79
N HIS A 28 6.43 -6.17 5.40
CA HIS A 28 6.73 -5.09 6.31
C HIS A 28 5.42 -4.56 6.92
N HIS A 29 5.15 -4.92 8.18
CA HIS A 29 3.85 -4.68 8.82
C HIS A 29 3.50 -3.20 8.92
N GLU A 30 4.45 -2.35 9.33
CA GLU A 30 4.22 -0.91 9.52
C GLU A 30 3.72 -0.22 8.25
N THR A 31 4.34 -0.51 7.10
CA THR A 31 3.94 0.11 5.83
C THR A 31 2.68 -0.51 5.26
N ARG A 32 2.38 -1.77 5.60
CA ARG A 32 1.09 -2.38 5.28
C ARG A 32 -0.05 -1.74 6.07
N ASP A 33 0.15 -1.50 7.36
CA ASP A 33 -0.85 -0.87 8.21
C ASP A 33 -1.06 0.59 7.78
N ALA A 34 0.02 1.31 7.46
CA ALA A 34 -0.07 2.65 6.86
C ALA A 34 -0.84 2.67 5.53
N ALA A 35 -0.70 1.65 4.69
CA ALA A 35 -1.45 1.54 3.44
C ALA A 35 -2.95 1.34 3.72
N ARG A 36 -3.30 0.58 4.75
CA ARG A 36 -4.69 0.39 5.19
C ARG A 36 -5.29 1.70 5.74
N ASP A 37 -4.54 2.41 6.57
CA ASP A 37 -4.98 3.69 7.14
C ASP A 37 -5.24 4.73 6.04
N GLU A 38 -4.41 4.73 5.00
CA GLU A 38 -4.61 5.60 3.84
C GLU A 38 -5.89 5.27 3.05
N VAL A 39 -6.30 4.00 2.98
CA VAL A 39 -7.61 3.63 2.39
C VAL A 39 -8.76 4.27 3.18
N TRP A 40 -8.70 4.19 4.51
CA TRP A 40 -9.69 4.84 5.38
C TRP A 40 -9.70 6.37 5.21
N ARG A 41 -8.52 7.00 5.14
CA ARG A 41 -8.41 8.45 4.90
C ARG A 41 -9.04 8.89 3.57
N ARG A 42 -9.05 8.01 2.56
CA ARG A 42 -9.69 8.25 1.26
C ARG A 42 -11.20 7.98 1.26
N GLY A 43 -11.80 7.66 2.42
CA GLY A 43 -13.22 7.36 2.52
C GLY A 43 -13.60 6.07 1.81
N ARG A 44 -12.73 5.06 1.87
CA ARG A 44 -12.99 3.70 1.36
C ARG A 44 -12.83 2.70 2.48
N THR A 45 -13.52 1.57 2.36
CA THR A 45 -13.43 0.46 3.31
C THR A 45 -12.55 -0.63 2.72
N PRO A 46 -11.40 -0.96 3.32
CA PRO A 46 -10.56 -2.07 2.88
C PRO A 46 -11.31 -3.40 3.06
N ALA A 47 -11.32 -4.21 2.01
CA ALA A 47 -11.92 -5.54 1.96
C ALA A 47 -10.87 -6.66 2.11
N ALA A 48 -9.59 -6.35 1.93
CA ALA A 48 -8.48 -7.28 2.09
C ALA A 48 -7.23 -6.57 2.65
N GLU A 49 -6.20 -7.36 2.96
CA GLU A 49 -4.88 -6.87 3.33
C GLU A 49 -4.20 -6.13 2.15
N PRO A 50 -3.54 -4.98 2.39
CA PRO A 50 -2.74 -4.32 1.36
C PRO A 50 -1.61 -5.21 0.83
N VAL A 51 -1.50 -5.29 -0.50
CA VAL A 51 -0.45 -6.04 -1.20
C VAL A 51 0.57 -5.05 -1.74
N PHE A 52 1.83 -5.19 -1.33
CA PHE A 52 2.92 -4.39 -1.88
C PHE A 52 3.20 -4.82 -3.32
N ILE A 53 3.29 -3.86 -4.23
CA ILE A 53 3.49 -4.12 -5.67
C ILE A 53 4.77 -3.48 -6.22
N GLY A 54 5.45 -2.64 -5.44
CA GLY A 54 6.72 -2.04 -5.84
C GLY A 54 6.93 -0.62 -5.33
N THR A 55 7.91 0.04 -5.93
CA THR A 55 8.28 1.42 -5.61
C THR A 55 8.27 2.28 -6.86
N THR A 56 8.13 3.59 -6.69
CA THR A 56 8.36 4.54 -7.78
C THR A 56 9.85 4.78 -8.00
N ASN A 57 10.26 5.02 -9.25
CA ASN A 57 11.65 5.39 -9.58
C ASN A 57 11.98 6.87 -9.34
N GLY A 58 10.99 7.68 -8.97
CA GLY A 58 11.14 9.13 -8.74
C GLY A 58 11.64 9.48 -7.34
N GLU A 59 11.88 10.77 -7.15
CA GLU A 59 12.32 11.35 -5.89
C GLU A 59 11.29 12.41 -5.45
N PRO A 60 10.58 12.23 -4.30
CA PRO A 60 10.77 11.17 -3.30
C PRO A 60 10.29 9.79 -3.77
N VAL A 61 10.92 8.74 -3.25
CA VAL A 61 10.50 7.36 -3.49
C VAL A 61 9.17 7.10 -2.78
N ARG A 62 8.27 6.36 -3.43
CA ARG A 62 6.98 5.98 -2.86
C ARG A 62 6.82 4.48 -2.87
N LEU A 63 6.17 3.95 -1.84
CA LEU A 63 5.71 2.57 -1.80
C LEU A 63 4.35 2.49 -2.49
N LEU A 64 4.19 1.47 -3.33
CA LEU A 64 2.95 1.20 -4.03
C LEU A 64 2.28 -0.02 -3.41
N TYR A 65 1.01 0.15 -3.05
CA TYR A 65 0.17 -0.92 -2.52
C TYR A 65 -1.13 -1.00 -3.32
N ASP A 66 -1.58 -2.21 -3.59
CA ASP A 66 -2.93 -2.46 -4.05
C ASP A 66 -3.77 -3.01 -2.90
N VAL A 67 -4.97 -2.46 -2.72
CA VAL A 67 -5.90 -2.88 -1.67
C VAL A 67 -7.25 -3.12 -2.29
N GLU A 68 -7.84 -4.29 -2.07
CA GLU A 68 -9.25 -4.49 -2.40
C GLU A 68 -10.11 -3.64 -1.47
N VAL A 69 -11.10 -2.94 -2.03
CA VAL A 69 -12.03 -2.13 -1.26
C VAL A 69 -13.46 -2.52 -1.58
N TYR A 70 -14.39 -2.31 -0.64
CA TYR A 70 -15.80 -2.50 -0.93
C TYR A 70 -16.29 -1.47 -1.96
N LEU A 71 -17.23 -1.88 -2.82
CA LEU A 71 -17.96 -0.93 -3.67
C LEU A 71 -18.82 -0.05 -2.78
N ASP A 72 -18.71 1.26 -2.95
CA ASP A 72 -19.59 2.21 -2.29
C ASP A 72 -21.00 2.01 -2.87
N THR A 73 -21.93 1.50 -2.05
CA THR A 73 -23.31 1.21 -2.48
C THR A 73 -24.25 2.41 -2.33
N THR A 74 -23.74 3.58 -1.93
CA THR A 74 -24.53 4.80 -1.89
C THR A 74 -24.63 5.44 -3.27
N ARG A 75 -25.80 5.28 -3.89
CA ARG A 75 -26.23 6.00 -5.09
C ARG A 75 -27.54 6.71 -4.80
#